data_AF-A0A956EEI6-F1
#
_entry.id   AF-A0A956EEI6-F1
#
_cell.length_a   1.000
_cell.length_b   1.000
_cell.length_c   1.000
_cell.angle_alpha   90.00
_cell.angle_beta   90.00
_cell.angle_gamma   90.00
#
_symmetry.space_group_name_H-M   'P 1'
#
loop_
_entity.id
_entity.type
_entity.pdbx_description
1 polymer ?
#
loop_
_entity_poly.entity_id
_entity_poly.type
_entity_poly.pdbx_seq_one_letter_code
_entity_poly.pdbx_strand_id
1 'polypeptide(L)'
;MTHLLRLSFASLVLLPLACSSSDDAGSANPSTQLTPGERLCKSLETYVNECGAATPCDSALVTDCSSIVDLLSEPFLDGVSECINGGEGSMTSCLGAGFGSLTPTQAHKELAAAFCSECAFGAPGCEAAFFSEDNPDTAIVGKAILPFSDSLVSQVKEECATGLACAGTFLNCTQGVLAKRAIPESTVQCLVDNLTGQAAPAEGGEQTCVVDGTGGSGGNGQGGTGGAAGSGGAAGSGGSSGSAGAAGGGGNGGSAGSGGGPVGADCTRGEQCASHVCDPDTLRCIEPECDSSRYCQGDVCVRQVPGADAGYCARSCIVSQGCDSGQTCVADLQGYGICLNDGQGGHLGACSGVDSDTSTGCIQGHLCIERPGEAPWCMRSCDYWAYGGCTNGEHCVIGGVCSPEPGDPADVGSPCDPQTEAGAPCGPLNEFYIGACVAISSSEQECTQLCRLDGDDCFQGTCEDILGYGDEGLGACM
;
A
#
# COMPACT_ATOMS: atom_id res chain seq x y z
N MET A 1 24.53 -42.79 9.72
CA MET A 1 25.84 -42.37 9.21
C MET A 1 25.87 -40.86 9.31
N THR A 2 26.82 -40.38 10.10
CA THR A 2 26.81 -39.08 10.78
C THR A 2 27.92 -38.24 10.14
N HIS A 3 27.62 -37.03 9.68
CA HIS A 3 28.65 -36.01 9.50
C HIS A 3 28.15 -34.65 9.98
N LEU A 4 28.59 -34.33 11.20
CA LEU A 4 28.68 -33.01 11.80
C LEU A 4 29.78 -32.20 11.09
N LEU A 5 29.48 -30.95 10.72
CA LEU A 5 30.47 -29.92 10.49
C LEU A 5 30.22 -28.78 11.49
N ARG A 6 31.16 -28.64 12.44
CA ARG A 6 31.28 -27.50 13.35
C ARG A 6 32.19 -26.47 12.70
N LEU A 7 31.74 -25.22 12.57
CA LEU A 7 32.64 -24.08 12.42
C LEU A 7 32.72 -23.30 13.74
N SER A 8 33.93 -23.22 14.27
CA SER A 8 34.30 -22.35 15.39
C SER A 8 34.63 -20.95 14.86
N PHE A 9 33.97 -19.92 15.37
CA PHE A 9 34.46 -18.54 15.23
C PHE A 9 35.24 -18.13 16.48
N ALA A 10 36.42 -17.58 16.23
CA ALA A 10 37.43 -17.21 17.21
C ALA A 10 37.10 -15.88 17.90
N SER A 11 37.41 -15.82 19.20
CA SER A 11 37.40 -14.64 20.04
C SER A 11 38.32 -13.53 19.50
N LEU A 12 37.76 -12.33 19.31
CA LEU A 12 38.52 -11.11 19.09
C LEU A 12 38.85 -10.48 20.46
N VAL A 13 40.13 -10.24 20.71
CA VAL A 13 40.68 -9.63 21.93
C VAL A 13 40.66 -8.10 21.79
N LEU A 14 39.97 -7.41 22.69
CA LEU A 14 40.02 -5.95 22.86
C LEU A 14 41.24 -5.55 23.70
N LEU A 15 42.08 -4.65 23.16
CA LEU A 15 43.17 -3.96 23.85
C LEU A 15 42.76 -2.50 24.15
N PRO A 16 43.03 -1.95 25.36
CA PRO A 16 42.81 -0.53 25.64
C PRO A 16 44.01 0.30 25.15
N LEU A 17 43.75 1.25 24.26
CA LEU A 17 44.72 2.28 23.83
C LEU A 17 44.55 3.54 24.70
N ALA A 18 45.66 3.93 25.32
CA ALA A 18 45.78 5.09 26.18
C ALA A 18 45.88 6.40 25.38
N CYS A 19 45.26 7.47 25.89
CA CYS A 19 45.40 8.84 25.40
C CYS A 19 46.85 9.33 25.58
N SER A 20 47.48 9.73 24.47
CA SER A 20 48.68 10.57 24.45
C SER A 20 48.33 11.88 23.75
N SER A 21 48.41 12.96 24.52
CA SER A 21 48.30 14.35 24.05
C SER A 21 49.60 14.80 23.39
N SER A 22 49.54 15.23 22.14
CA SER A 22 50.60 16.00 21.47
C SER A 22 50.00 16.88 20.39
N ASP A 23 50.53 18.10 20.33
CA ASP A 23 50.03 19.30 19.69
C ASP A 23 50.06 19.31 18.15
N ASP A 24 49.11 20.05 17.57
CA ASP A 24 49.09 20.73 16.27
C ASP A 24 49.88 20.11 15.10
N ALA A 25 49.23 19.22 14.38
CA ALA A 25 49.38 19.14 12.93
C ALA A 25 47.98 19.18 12.33
N GLY A 26 47.70 20.20 11.49
CA GLY A 26 46.45 20.34 10.76
C GLY A 26 46.20 19.14 9.84
N SER A 27 45.64 18.09 10.42
CA SER A 27 45.10 16.96 9.71
C SER A 27 43.77 17.43 9.16
N ALA A 28 43.74 17.79 7.88
CA ALA A 28 42.49 17.86 7.14
C ALA A 28 41.88 16.46 7.26
N ASN A 29 40.95 16.30 8.22
CA ASN A 29 40.13 15.10 8.31
C ASN A 29 39.59 14.88 6.90
N PRO A 30 39.88 13.75 6.23
CA PRO A 30 39.24 13.45 4.97
C PRO A 30 37.75 13.44 5.27
N SER A 31 37.05 14.51 4.88
CA SER A 31 35.60 14.57 4.95
C SER A 31 35.14 13.41 4.10
N THR A 32 34.69 12.34 4.75
CA THR A 32 34.17 11.16 4.08
C THR A 32 32.97 11.65 3.29
N GLN A 33 33.17 11.84 1.99
CA GLN A 33 32.14 12.36 1.11
C GLN A 33 31.09 11.26 0.98
N LEU A 34 29.88 11.53 1.48
CA LEU A 34 28.78 10.59 1.40
C LEU A 34 28.46 10.30 -0.07
N THR A 35 28.20 9.04 -0.40
CA THR A 35 27.65 8.67 -1.71
C THR A 35 26.27 9.31 -1.89
N PRO A 36 25.75 9.44 -3.14
CA PRO A 36 24.39 9.95 -3.37
C PRO A 36 23.33 9.18 -2.55
N GLY A 37 23.44 7.85 -2.47
CA GLY A 37 22.55 7.01 -1.67
C GLY A 37 22.64 7.30 -0.17
N GLU A 38 23.85 7.37 0.38
CA GLU A 38 24.05 7.73 1.80
C GLU A 38 23.53 9.14 2.13
N ARG A 39 23.65 10.07 1.19
CA ARG A 39 23.12 11.43 1.33
C ARG A 39 21.60 11.42 1.37
N LEU A 40 20.94 10.70 0.45
CA LEU A 40 19.48 10.60 0.43
C LEU A 40 18.96 9.97 1.72
N CYS A 41 19.52 8.82 2.15
CA CYS A 41 19.07 8.17 3.38
C CYS A 41 19.17 9.07 4.59
N LYS A 42 20.28 9.82 4.70
CA LYS A 42 20.45 10.80 5.77
C LYS A 42 19.44 11.95 5.68
N SER A 43 19.14 12.45 4.47
CA SER A 43 18.13 13.49 4.26
C SER A 43 16.73 13.00 4.62
N LEU A 44 16.36 11.77 4.27
CA LEU A 44 15.08 11.16 4.63
C LEU A 44 14.95 10.98 6.14
N GLU A 45 15.97 10.44 6.79
CA GLU A 45 16.01 10.28 8.26
C GLU A 45 15.89 11.64 8.96
N THR A 46 16.59 12.67 8.47
CA THR A 46 16.51 14.03 9.03
C THR A 46 15.11 14.61 8.86
N TYR A 47 14.55 14.49 7.66
CA TYR A 47 13.19 14.96 7.35
C TYR A 47 12.16 14.33 8.29
N VAL A 48 12.13 13.00 8.40
CA VAL A 48 11.18 12.30 9.29
C VAL A 48 11.35 12.72 10.76
N ASN A 49 12.59 12.85 11.23
CA ASN A 49 12.86 13.24 12.62
C ASN A 49 12.45 14.68 12.94
N GLU A 50 12.59 15.60 11.99
CA GLU A 50 12.26 17.02 12.20
C GLU A 50 10.78 17.34 11.97
N CYS A 51 10.14 16.63 11.03
CA CYS A 51 8.77 16.90 10.61
C CYS A 51 7.71 16.20 11.47
N GLY A 52 8.09 15.21 12.28
CA GLY A 52 7.29 14.70 13.41
C GLY A 52 6.04 13.87 13.07
N ALA A 53 5.61 13.80 11.81
CA ALA A 53 4.55 12.92 11.33
C ALA A 53 4.94 12.30 9.98
N ALA A 54 5.81 11.29 10.02
CA ALA A 54 6.08 10.46 8.85
C ALA A 54 4.79 9.74 8.45
N THR A 55 4.42 9.83 7.18
CA THR A 55 3.43 8.91 6.62
C THR A 55 3.96 7.46 6.74
N PRO A 56 3.10 6.43 6.65
CA PRO A 56 3.58 5.05 6.55
C PRO A 56 4.60 4.86 5.42
N CYS A 57 4.42 5.58 4.30
CA CYS A 57 5.33 5.59 3.16
C CYS A 57 6.68 6.22 3.51
N ASP A 58 6.71 7.37 4.21
CA ASP A 58 7.96 8.00 4.66
C ASP A 58 8.73 7.08 5.62
N SER A 59 8.02 6.41 6.53
CA SER A 59 8.61 5.48 7.49
C SER A 59 9.20 4.24 6.79
N ALA A 60 8.49 3.71 5.79
CA ALA A 60 8.95 2.58 4.98
C ALA A 60 10.21 2.94 4.17
N LEU A 61 10.22 4.12 3.53
CA LEU A 61 11.37 4.62 2.77
C LEU A 61 12.61 4.83 3.65
N VAL A 62 12.46 5.38 4.86
CA VAL A 62 13.59 5.53 5.80
C VAL A 62 14.11 4.15 6.24
N THR A 63 13.21 3.23 6.58
CA THR A 63 13.56 1.88 7.05
C THR A 63 14.33 1.10 5.99
N ASP A 64 13.86 1.15 4.75
CA ASP A 64 14.40 0.35 3.65
C ASP A 64 15.42 1.11 2.79
N CYS A 65 15.80 2.34 3.17
CA CYS A 65 16.57 3.23 2.32
C CYS A 65 17.83 2.59 1.75
N SER A 66 18.60 1.86 2.57
CA SER A 66 19.83 1.21 2.13
C SER A 66 19.63 0.16 1.02
N SER A 67 18.45 -0.48 0.97
CA SER A 67 18.09 -1.47 -0.05
C SER A 67 17.61 -0.79 -1.34
N ILE A 68 16.97 0.37 -1.23
CA ILE A 68 16.38 1.10 -2.36
C ILE A 68 17.44 1.91 -3.11
N VAL A 69 18.37 2.56 -2.41
CA VAL A 69 19.32 3.49 -3.05
C VAL A 69 20.23 2.83 -4.08
N ASP A 70 20.53 1.53 -3.92
CA ASP A 70 21.32 0.78 -4.90
C ASP A 70 20.53 0.47 -6.20
N LEU A 71 19.21 0.60 -6.15
CA LEU A 71 18.29 0.35 -7.26
C LEU A 71 17.97 1.62 -8.03
N LEU A 72 18.27 2.79 -7.47
CA LEU A 72 18.00 4.09 -8.06
C LEU A 72 19.24 4.65 -8.75
N SER A 73 19.03 5.51 -9.74
CA SER A 73 20.09 6.20 -10.46
C SER A 73 20.67 7.35 -9.63
N GLU A 74 21.97 7.59 -9.72
CA GLU A 74 22.62 8.70 -8.99
C GLU A 74 21.98 10.07 -9.27
N PRO A 75 21.62 10.45 -10.52
CA PRO A 75 20.96 11.73 -10.79
C PRO A 75 19.61 11.88 -10.08
N PHE A 76 18.85 10.79 -9.95
CA PHE A 76 17.60 10.79 -9.20
C PHE A 76 17.86 10.99 -7.70
N LEU A 77 18.78 10.21 -7.13
CA LEU A 77 19.15 10.32 -5.71
C LEU A 77 19.63 11.73 -5.33
N ASP A 78 20.47 12.34 -6.18
CA ASP A 78 20.95 13.70 -5.98
C ASP A 78 19.79 14.71 -6.09
N GLY A 79 18.93 14.61 -7.11
CA GLY A 79 17.79 15.53 -7.30
C GLY A 79 16.80 15.50 -6.14
N VAL A 80 16.46 14.31 -5.64
CA VAL A 80 15.57 14.15 -4.49
C VAL A 80 16.23 14.71 -3.23
N SER A 81 17.51 14.41 -3.01
CA SER A 81 18.26 14.92 -1.85
C SER A 81 18.36 16.45 -1.86
N GLU A 82 18.62 17.05 -3.01
CA GLU A 82 18.69 18.51 -3.16
C GLU A 82 17.34 19.16 -2.85
N CYS A 83 16.23 18.61 -3.36
CA CYS A 83 14.90 19.12 -3.06
C CYS A 83 14.56 19.04 -1.55
N ILE A 84 14.82 17.88 -0.91
CA ILE A 84 14.54 17.70 0.52
C ILE A 84 15.37 18.68 1.36
N ASN A 85 16.68 18.78 1.08
CA ASN A 85 17.57 19.66 1.82
C ASN A 85 17.34 21.15 1.51
N GLY A 86 16.74 21.47 0.36
CA GLY A 86 16.31 22.81 0.01
C GLY A 86 15.03 23.26 0.73
N GLY A 87 14.31 22.34 1.38
CA GLY A 87 13.01 22.60 1.99
C GLY A 87 11.95 23.00 0.96
N GLU A 88 12.12 22.58 -0.31
CA GLU A 88 11.28 23.01 -1.43
C GLU A 88 9.94 22.26 -1.52
N GLY A 89 9.67 21.32 -0.61
CA GLY A 89 8.38 20.66 -0.54
C GLY A 89 8.34 19.44 0.39
N SER A 90 7.24 18.69 0.32
CA SER A 90 7.11 17.38 0.95
C SER A 90 8.02 16.33 0.30
N MET A 91 8.30 15.24 1.00
CA MET A 91 9.09 14.14 0.45
C MET A 91 8.51 13.61 -0.88
N THR A 92 7.18 13.45 -0.98
CA THR A 92 6.48 13.09 -2.23
C THR A 92 6.74 14.09 -3.35
N SER A 93 6.62 15.39 -3.06
CA SER A 93 6.89 16.42 -4.09
C SER A 93 8.36 16.41 -4.53
N CYS A 94 9.29 16.08 -3.63
CA CYS A 94 10.71 15.97 -3.94
C CYS A 94 11.06 14.70 -4.74
N LEU A 95 10.38 13.58 -4.47
CA LEU A 95 10.45 12.40 -5.32
C LEU A 95 9.98 12.74 -6.74
N GLY A 96 8.87 13.45 -6.87
CA GLY A 96 8.36 13.97 -8.15
C GLY A 96 9.34 14.92 -8.84
N ALA A 97 9.94 15.86 -8.11
CA ALA A 97 10.92 16.81 -8.65
C ALA A 97 12.18 16.11 -9.17
N GLY A 98 12.59 15.01 -8.52
CA GLY A 98 13.72 14.18 -8.93
C GLY A 98 13.61 13.65 -10.36
N PHE A 99 12.40 13.50 -10.91
CA PHE A 99 12.20 13.09 -12.30
C PHE A 99 12.55 14.16 -13.33
N GLY A 100 12.35 15.44 -12.99
CA GLY A 100 12.47 16.54 -13.96
C GLY A 100 13.88 16.71 -14.53
N SER A 101 14.89 16.15 -13.86
CA SER A 101 16.29 16.18 -14.28
C SER A 101 16.77 14.90 -14.96
N LEU A 102 15.94 13.84 -15.02
CA LEU A 102 16.37 12.55 -15.53
C LEU A 102 16.43 12.53 -17.05
N THR A 103 17.54 12.00 -17.55
CA THR A 103 17.72 11.72 -18.98
C THR A 103 17.92 10.23 -19.19
N PRO A 104 17.26 9.60 -20.19
CA PRO A 104 17.45 8.19 -20.47
C PRO A 104 18.93 7.85 -20.73
N THR A 105 19.48 6.93 -19.94
CA THR A 105 20.82 6.37 -20.14
C THR A 105 20.85 5.40 -21.33
N GLN A 106 21.99 4.76 -21.57
CA GLN A 106 22.09 3.72 -22.60
C GLN A 106 21.23 2.49 -22.26
N ALA A 107 21.21 2.05 -21.00
CA ALA A 107 20.40 0.91 -20.56
C ALA A 107 18.90 1.17 -20.79
N HIS A 108 18.43 2.38 -20.48
CA HIS A 108 17.06 2.82 -20.72
C HIS A 108 16.69 2.78 -22.21
N LYS A 109 17.57 3.24 -23.09
CA LYS A 109 17.36 3.20 -24.54
C LYS A 109 17.32 1.76 -25.07
N GLU A 110 18.14 0.88 -24.52
CA GLU A 110 18.13 -0.55 -24.87
C GLU A 110 16.85 -1.25 -24.40
N LEU A 111 16.35 -0.91 -23.21
CA LEU A 111 15.06 -1.39 -22.73
C LEU A 111 13.94 -0.92 -23.66
N ALA A 112 13.90 0.37 -24.01
CA ALA A 112 12.90 0.91 -24.93
C ALA A 112 12.96 0.22 -26.30
N ALA A 113 14.15 -0.01 -26.85
CA ALA A 113 14.32 -0.73 -28.10
C ALA A 113 13.78 -2.17 -28.02
N ALA A 114 14.12 -2.91 -26.96
CA ALA A 114 13.64 -4.27 -26.75
C ALA A 114 12.12 -4.32 -26.55
N PHE A 115 11.56 -3.43 -25.73
CA PHE A 115 10.13 -3.31 -25.54
C PHE A 115 9.42 -3.00 -26.85
N CYS A 116 9.93 -2.04 -27.62
CA CYS A 116 9.34 -1.64 -28.88
C CYS A 116 9.41 -2.74 -29.94
N SER A 117 10.50 -3.54 -29.98
CA SER A 117 10.63 -4.63 -30.94
C SER A 117 9.78 -5.85 -30.56
N GLU A 118 9.80 -6.25 -29.30
CA GLU A 118 9.19 -7.50 -28.82
C GLU A 118 7.76 -7.32 -28.32
N CYS A 119 7.48 -6.23 -27.60
CA CYS A 119 6.18 -5.99 -26.95
C CYS A 119 5.25 -5.15 -27.83
N ALA A 120 5.78 -4.12 -28.49
CA ALA A 120 5.00 -3.24 -29.36
C ALA A 120 5.06 -3.62 -30.85
N PHE A 121 5.50 -4.84 -31.17
CA PHE A 121 5.57 -5.40 -32.51
C PHE A 121 6.30 -4.51 -33.55
N GLY A 122 7.30 -3.76 -33.10
CA GLY A 122 8.09 -2.86 -33.96
C GLY A 122 7.33 -1.63 -34.43
N ALA A 123 6.34 -1.14 -33.67
CA ALA A 123 5.57 0.06 -34.00
C ALA A 123 6.49 1.24 -34.37
N PRO A 124 6.34 1.86 -35.57
CA PRO A 124 7.19 2.97 -36.00
C PRO A 124 7.12 4.15 -35.04
N GLY A 125 8.29 4.63 -34.59
CA GLY A 125 8.39 5.75 -33.65
C GLY A 125 8.23 5.38 -32.17
N CYS A 126 7.99 4.10 -31.85
CA CYS A 126 7.83 3.64 -30.47
C CYS A 126 9.01 4.04 -29.58
N GLU A 127 10.26 3.84 -29.99
CA GLU A 127 11.43 4.19 -29.17
C GLU A 127 11.52 5.68 -28.84
N ALA A 128 11.13 6.54 -29.80
CA ALA A 128 11.10 7.98 -29.59
C ALA A 128 9.94 8.39 -28.67
N ALA A 129 8.80 7.70 -28.79
CA ALA A 129 7.62 7.91 -27.98
C ALA A 129 7.77 7.37 -26.55
N PHE A 130 8.60 6.36 -26.33
CA PHE A 130 8.74 5.65 -25.05
C PHE A 130 9.12 6.57 -23.89
N PHE A 131 9.95 7.59 -24.14
CA PHE A 131 10.31 8.62 -23.15
C PHE A 131 9.78 10.01 -23.50
N SER A 132 8.97 10.15 -24.55
CA SER A 132 8.38 11.44 -24.95
C SER A 132 7.06 11.68 -24.22
N GLU A 133 6.67 12.93 -24.05
CA GLU A 133 5.34 13.28 -23.54
C GLU A 133 4.25 13.17 -24.63
N ASP A 134 4.65 12.95 -25.89
CA ASP A 134 3.74 12.95 -27.05
C ASP A 134 2.88 11.67 -27.16
N ASN A 135 3.16 10.62 -26.39
CA ASN A 135 2.39 9.37 -26.39
C ASN A 135 2.14 8.87 -24.95
N PRO A 136 0.96 9.13 -24.37
CA PRO A 136 0.71 8.86 -22.96
C PRO A 136 0.92 7.37 -22.59
N ASP A 137 0.51 6.45 -23.46
CA ASP A 137 0.48 5.02 -23.13
C ASP A 137 1.89 4.44 -22.96
N THR A 138 2.80 4.73 -23.88
CA THR A 138 4.20 4.26 -23.78
C THR A 138 5.05 5.13 -22.86
N ALA A 139 4.71 6.43 -22.75
CA ALA A 139 5.45 7.37 -21.92
C ALA A 139 5.34 7.06 -20.43
N ILE A 140 4.20 6.55 -19.97
CA ILE A 140 4.01 6.18 -18.56
C ILE A 140 5.04 5.12 -18.17
N VAL A 141 5.20 4.07 -18.98
CA VAL A 141 6.16 2.99 -18.73
C VAL A 141 7.60 3.52 -18.76
N GLY A 142 7.95 4.31 -19.79
CA GLY A 142 9.30 4.86 -19.90
C GLY A 142 9.64 5.85 -18.78
N LYS A 143 8.70 6.71 -18.36
CA LYS A 143 8.92 7.63 -17.24
C LYS A 143 9.05 6.88 -15.91
N ALA A 144 8.23 5.85 -15.68
CA ALA A 144 8.27 5.06 -14.46
C ALA A 144 9.61 4.34 -14.26
N ILE A 145 10.31 3.98 -15.34
CA ILE A 145 11.58 3.26 -15.25
C ILE A 145 12.81 4.19 -15.10
N LEU A 146 12.72 5.47 -15.49
CA LEU A 146 13.84 6.42 -15.47
C LEU A 146 14.58 6.56 -14.12
N PRO A 147 13.90 6.52 -12.96
CA PRO A 147 14.59 6.63 -11.68
C PRO A 147 15.54 5.48 -11.38
N PHE A 148 15.41 4.33 -12.05
CA PHE A 148 16.16 3.13 -11.72
C PHE A 148 17.58 3.12 -12.29
N SER A 149 18.45 2.37 -11.62
CA SER A 149 19.84 2.20 -12.03
C SER A 149 19.97 1.36 -13.30
N ASP A 150 21.03 1.59 -14.08
CA ASP A 150 21.29 0.86 -15.33
C ASP A 150 21.32 -0.67 -15.15
N SER A 151 21.76 -1.14 -13.98
CA SER A 151 21.80 -2.55 -13.60
C SER A 151 20.39 -3.14 -13.50
N LEU A 152 19.48 -2.45 -12.81
CA LEU A 152 18.10 -2.88 -12.64
C LEU A 152 17.34 -2.77 -13.98
N VAL A 153 17.51 -1.68 -14.72
CA VAL A 153 16.90 -1.47 -16.04
C VAL A 153 17.32 -2.57 -17.02
N SER A 154 18.59 -2.98 -17.00
CA SER A 154 19.08 -4.10 -17.82
C SER A 154 18.43 -5.42 -17.44
N GLN A 155 18.20 -5.67 -16.14
CA GLN A 155 17.50 -6.86 -15.67
C GLN A 155 16.03 -6.85 -16.08
N VAL A 156 15.33 -5.71 -15.96
CA VAL A 156 13.95 -5.56 -16.42
C VAL A 156 13.85 -5.81 -17.92
N LYS A 157 14.82 -5.32 -18.71
CA LYS A 157 14.89 -5.63 -20.15
C LYS A 157 14.97 -7.13 -20.40
N GLU A 158 15.86 -7.83 -19.71
CA GLU A 158 16.10 -9.27 -19.91
C GLU A 158 14.91 -10.14 -19.46
N GLU A 159 14.26 -9.80 -18.36
CA GLU A 159 13.16 -10.59 -17.79
C GLU A 159 11.79 -10.20 -18.33
N CYS A 160 11.55 -8.90 -18.60
CA CYS A 160 10.21 -8.36 -18.82
C CYS A 160 9.95 -7.83 -20.22
N ALA A 161 10.98 -7.45 -20.98
CA ALA A 161 10.81 -7.00 -22.36
C ALA A 161 10.97 -8.14 -23.38
N THR A 162 10.60 -9.37 -23.00
CA THR A 162 10.72 -10.55 -23.86
C THR A 162 9.40 -11.31 -23.96
N GLY A 163 9.10 -11.83 -25.17
CA GLY A 163 7.92 -12.65 -25.44
C GLY A 163 6.71 -11.88 -25.98
N LEU A 164 5.83 -12.58 -26.71
CA LEU A 164 4.70 -11.96 -27.43
C LEU A 164 3.65 -11.29 -26.53
N ALA A 165 3.60 -11.64 -25.25
CA ALA A 165 2.65 -11.10 -24.29
C ALA A 165 3.25 -9.97 -23.42
N CYS A 166 4.49 -9.55 -23.67
CA CYS A 166 5.17 -8.66 -22.74
C CYS A 166 4.51 -7.29 -22.59
N ALA A 167 3.80 -6.77 -23.62
CA ALA A 167 3.10 -5.50 -23.48
C ALA A 167 2.05 -5.50 -22.37
N GLY A 168 1.28 -6.58 -22.24
CA GLY A 168 0.23 -6.69 -21.21
C GLY A 168 0.79 -6.99 -19.81
N THR A 169 1.93 -7.67 -19.72
CA THR A 169 2.49 -8.11 -18.43
C THR A 169 3.72 -7.31 -17.99
N PHE A 170 4.13 -6.27 -18.73
CA PHE A 170 5.41 -5.60 -18.51
C PHE A 170 5.52 -4.99 -17.11
N LEU A 171 4.47 -4.29 -16.66
CA LEU A 171 4.44 -3.65 -15.34
C LEU A 171 4.48 -4.69 -14.22
N ASN A 172 3.63 -5.72 -14.28
CA ASN A 172 3.59 -6.79 -13.28
C ASN A 172 4.93 -7.56 -13.23
N CYS A 173 5.55 -7.80 -14.39
CA CYS A 173 6.89 -8.39 -14.43
C CYS A 173 7.93 -7.47 -13.80
N THR A 174 7.90 -6.17 -14.10
CA THR A 174 8.84 -5.19 -13.53
C THR A 174 8.70 -5.12 -12.01
N GLN A 175 7.47 -5.10 -11.48
CA GLN A 175 7.20 -5.23 -10.05
C GLN A 175 7.77 -6.53 -9.48
N GLY A 176 7.62 -7.66 -10.17
CA GLY A 176 8.24 -8.93 -9.79
C GLY A 176 9.77 -8.89 -9.75
N VAL A 177 10.42 -8.20 -10.69
CA VAL A 177 11.88 -7.98 -10.67
C VAL A 177 12.31 -7.12 -9.48
N LEU A 178 11.54 -6.07 -9.16
CA LEU A 178 11.77 -5.22 -8.00
C LEU A 178 11.62 -6.00 -6.68
N ALA A 179 10.56 -6.80 -6.55
CA ALA A 179 10.32 -7.63 -5.38
C ALA A 179 11.45 -8.66 -5.15
N LYS A 180 11.98 -9.27 -6.24
CA LYS A 180 13.14 -10.18 -6.16
C LYS A 180 14.42 -9.51 -5.62
N ARG A 181 14.53 -8.18 -5.69
CA ARG A 181 15.65 -7.41 -5.12
C ARG A 181 15.47 -7.11 -3.63
N ALA A 182 14.51 -7.78 -2.97
CA ALA A 182 14.26 -7.71 -1.54
C ALA A 182 13.85 -6.31 -1.05
N ILE A 183 13.18 -5.53 -1.90
CA ILE A 183 12.41 -4.38 -1.43
C ILE A 183 11.10 -4.93 -0.85
N PRO A 184 10.75 -4.60 0.42
CA PRO A 184 9.44 -4.94 0.96
C PRO A 184 8.30 -4.38 0.08
N GLU A 185 7.23 -5.15 -0.08
CA GLU A 185 6.09 -4.77 -0.94
C GLU A 185 5.48 -3.42 -0.56
N SER A 186 5.42 -3.11 0.73
CA SER A 186 4.95 -1.80 1.24
C SER A 186 5.77 -0.63 0.70
N THR A 187 7.07 -0.83 0.55
CA THR A 187 8.01 0.18 0.06
C THR A 187 7.95 0.29 -1.46
N VAL A 188 7.76 -0.83 -2.16
CA VAL A 188 7.50 -0.84 -3.61
C VAL A 188 6.20 -0.11 -3.91
N GLN A 189 5.11 -0.42 -3.20
CA GLN A 189 3.81 0.21 -3.39
C GLN A 189 3.91 1.71 -3.13
N CYS A 190 4.50 2.11 -2.00
CA CYS A 190 4.79 3.51 -1.69
C CYS A 190 5.57 4.21 -2.82
N LEU A 191 6.65 3.61 -3.32
CA LEU A 191 7.39 4.18 -4.44
C LEU A 191 6.48 4.33 -5.66
N VAL A 192 5.83 3.25 -6.11
CA VAL A 192 4.95 3.22 -7.29
C VAL A 192 3.82 4.25 -7.20
N ASP A 193 3.13 4.35 -6.06
CA ASP A 193 2.06 5.33 -5.83
C ASP A 193 2.57 6.76 -5.97
N ASN A 194 3.77 7.04 -5.45
CA ASN A 194 4.42 8.34 -5.60
C ASN A 194 4.90 8.59 -7.04
N LEU A 195 5.42 7.57 -7.74
CA LEU A 195 5.90 7.71 -9.13
C LEU A 195 4.73 7.91 -10.12
N THR A 196 3.61 7.25 -9.89
CA THR A 196 2.41 7.30 -10.75
C THR A 196 1.48 8.46 -10.41
N GLY A 197 1.74 9.18 -9.30
CA GLY A 197 0.85 10.22 -8.79
C GLY A 197 -0.48 9.66 -8.27
N GLN A 198 -0.55 8.36 -8.01
CA GLN A 198 -1.72 7.68 -7.42
C GLN A 198 -1.71 7.71 -5.89
N ALA A 199 -0.64 8.22 -5.26
CA ALA A 199 -0.60 8.42 -3.82
C ALA A 199 -1.84 9.22 -3.38
N ALA A 200 -2.65 8.60 -2.51
CA ALA A 200 -3.85 9.23 -1.98
C ALA A 200 -3.47 10.61 -1.40
N PRO A 201 -4.22 11.69 -1.73
CA PRO A 201 -3.95 12.99 -1.15
C PRO A 201 -4.00 12.84 0.37
N ALA A 202 -2.92 13.20 1.06
CA ALA A 202 -2.85 13.09 2.51
C ALA A 202 -4.11 13.73 3.13
N GLU A 203 -4.89 12.95 3.88
CA GLU A 203 -6.10 13.42 4.54
C GLU A 203 -5.70 14.36 5.69
N GLY A 204 -5.47 15.63 5.33
CA GLY A 204 -4.89 16.64 6.20
C GLY A 204 -3.99 17.53 5.35
N GLY A 205 -4.49 18.71 4.97
CA GLY A 205 -3.87 19.57 3.97
C GLY A 205 -2.35 19.68 4.10
N GLU A 206 -1.68 19.54 2.94
CA GLU A 206 -0.22 19.57 2.73
C GLU A 206 0.52 20.37 3.81
N GLN A 207 0.97 19.68 4.85
CA GLN A 207 1.76 20.31 5.89
C GLN A 207 3.18 20.38 5.34
N THR A 208 3.51 21.52 4.71
CA THR A 208 4.87 21.80 4.24
C THR A 208 5.78 21.89 5.45
N CYS A 209 6.42 20.79 5.79
CA CYS A 209 7.52 20.81 6.73
C CYS A 209 8.74 21.42 6.05
N VAL A 210 9.12 22.60 6.50
CA VAL A 210 10.37 23.25 6.10
C VAL A 210 11.41 22.87 7.14
N VAL A 211 12.33 21.98 6.77
CA VAL A 211 13.56 21.71 7.51
C VAL A 211 14.34 23.02 7.51
N ASP A 212 14.45 23.68 8.67
CA ASP A 212 15.22 24.92 8.82
C ASP A 212 16.70 24.57 8.61
N GLY A 213 17.15 24.63 7.35
CA GLY A 213 18.53 24.33 6.99
C GLY A 213 19.46 25.20 7.81
N THR A 214 20.15 24.62 8.79
CA THR A 214 21.20 25.29 9.56
C THR A 214 22.33 25.67 8.60
N GLY A 215 22.20 26.84 7.99
CA GLY A 215 23.20 27.45 7.13
C GLY A 215 24.53 27.55 7.90
N GLY A 216 25.52 26.80 7.44
CA GLY A 216 26.88 26.86 7.94
C GLY A 216 27.39 28.29 7.92
N SER A 217 27.45 28.91 9.11
CA SER A 217 28.01 30.24 9.29
C SER A 217 29.53 30.16 9.21
N GLY A 218 30.10 30.62 8.09
CA GLY A 218 31.50 30.99 8.00
C GLY A 218 31.82 32.03 9.07
N GLY A 219 32.78 31.70 9.93
CA GLY A 219 33.17 32.54 11.05
C GLY A 219 33.76 33.88 10.62
N ASN A 220 33.28 34.95 11.24
CA ASN A 220 34.07 36.11 11.59
C ASN A 220 33.54 36.66 12.92
N GLY A 221 34.39 36.62 13.95
CA GLY A 221 34.01 37.00 15.29
C GLY A 221 33.91 38.51 15.48
N GLN A 222 33.11 38.92 16.46
CA GLN A 222 33.49 39.97 17.40
C GLN A 222 32.55 39.98 18.61
N GLY A 223 33.15 40.35 19.75
CA GLY A 223 32.65 40.07 21.09
C GLY A 223 31.39 40.81 21.50
N GLY A 224 30.78 40.28 22.56
CA GLY A 224 29.67 40.92 23.26
C GLY A 224 29.46 40.26 24.61
N THR A 225 30.11 40.81 25.63
CA THR A 225 29.93 40.44 27.04
C THR A 225 28.57 40.88 27.59
N GLY A 226 27.98 40.06 28.45
CA GLY A 226 27.26 40.54 29.64
C GLY A 226 25.77 40.20 29.71
N GLY A 227 25.36 39.70 30.89
CA GLY A 227 23.95 39.71 31.29
C GLY A 227 23.59 38.61 32.27
N ALA A 228 23.49 38.96 33.55
CA ALA A 228 23.21 38.07 34.67
C ALA A 228 21.70 37.92 34.95
N ALA A 229 21.40 36.88 35.76
CA ALA A 229 20.36 36.79 36.78
C ALA A 229 18.88 36.65 36.36
N GLY A 230 18.23 35.64 36.94
CA GLY A 230 16.77 35.48 36.94
C GLY A 230 16.32 34.22 37.67
N SER A 231 16.31 34.26 39.00
CA SER A 231 15.71 33.25 39.89
C SER A 231 14.25 33.57 40.19
N GLY A 232 13.42 32.53 40.29
CA GLY A 232 12.04 32.52 40.82
C GLY A 232 11.32 31.27 40.29
N GLY A 233 10.80 30.31 41.05
CA GLY A 233 10.35 30.28 42.43
C GLY A 233 8.82 30.31 42.46
N ALA A 234 8.17 29.17 42.73
CA ALA A 234 7.07 29.03 43.70
C ALA A 234 6.37 27.66 43.61
N ALA A 235 6.10 27.13 44.79
CA ALA A 235 5.35 25.93 45.10
C ALA A 235 3.84 26.15 45.07
N GLY A 236 3.08 25.08 44.88
CA GLY A 236 1.63 25.05 45.07
C GLY A 236 1.15 23.67 45.53
N SER A 237 1.25 23.41 46.83
CA SER A 237 0.58 22.29 47.51
C SER A 237 -0.76 22.78 48.06
N GLY A 238 -1.86 22.14 47.69
CA GLY A 238 -3.18 22.35 48.29
C GLY A 238 -3.96 21.05 48.24
N GLY A 239 -4.42 20.57 49.40
CA GLY A 239 -4.90 19.21 49.58
C GLY A 239 -6.39 19.04 49.90
N SER A 240 -6.66 17.80 50.31
CA SER A 240 -7.69 17.35 51.26
C SER A 240 -9.14 17.12 50.79
N SER A 241 -9.47 15.82 50.72
CA SER A 241 -10.58 15.11 51.41
C SER A 241 -12.04 15.52 51.21
N GLY A 242 -12.89 14.54 50.88
CA GLY A 242 -14.33 14.56 51.19
C GLY A 242 -15.16 13.53 50.43
N SER A 243 -15.78 12.62 51.16
CA SER A 243 -16.42 11.36 50.74
C SER A 243 -17.85 11.45 50.18
N ALA A 244 -18.26 10.40 49.46
CA ALA A 244 -19.51 9.61 49.59
C ALA A 244 -20.38 9.45 48.32
N GLY A 245 -20.39 8.22 47.80
CA GLY A 245 -21.61 7.45 47.49
C GLY A 245 -22.42 7.79 46.24
N ALA A 246 -22.29 6.97 45.20
CA ALA A 246 -23.43 6.46 44.43
C ALA A 246 -23.00 5.24 43.60
N ALA A 247 -23.68 4.11 43.81
CA ALA A 247 -23.62 2.96 42.92
C ALA A 247 -24.45 3.27 41.66
N GLY A 248 -23.84 3.11 40.50
CA GLY A 248 -24.51 3.18 39.20
C GLY A 248 -23.55 2.61 38.15
N GLY A 249 -23.93 1.51 37.50
CA GLY A 249 -23.09 0.75 36.58
C GLY A 249 -22.61 1.59 35.41
N GLY A 250 -21.29 1.70 35.27
CA GLY A 250 -20.61 2.27 34.12
C GLY A 250 -20.05 1.15 33.25
N GLY A 251 -20.57 1.00 32.04
CA GLY A 251 -19.84 0.44 30.91
C GLY A 251 -19.14 1.60 30.21
N ASN A 252 -17.87 1.83 30.55
CA ASN A 252 -17.04 2.85 29.94
C ASN A 252 -16.74 2.44 28.49
N GLY A 253 -17.31 3.16 27.52
CA GLY A 253 -16.69 3.37 26.21
C GLY A 253 -15.48 4.29 26.40
N GLY A 254 -14.35 3.71 26.80
CA GLY A 254 -13.07 4.41 26.83
C GLY A 254 -12.49 4.41 25.42
N SER A 255 -12.32 5.59 24.84
CA SER A 255 -11.62 5.80 23.57
C SER A 255 -10.30 5.02 23.53
N ALA A 256 -10.14 4.23 22.48
CA ALA A 256 -8.96 3.43 22.20
C ALA A 256 -7.71 4.32 22.15
N GLY A 257 -6.84 4.17 23.13
CA GLY A 257 -5.43 4.51 22.94
C GLY A 257 -4.78 3.37 22.17
N SER A 258 -4.06 3.68 21.10
CA SER A 258 -3.37 2.75 20.18
C SER A 258 -2.21 1.95 20.81
N GLY A 259 -2.24 1.71 22.12
CA GLY A 259 -1.31 0.82 22.80
C GLY A 259 -1.84 -0.60 22.69
N GLY A 260 -1.37 -1.36 21.69
CA GLY A 260 -1.84 -2.73 21.51
C GLY A 260 -1.63 -3.60 22.76
N GLY A 261 -2.64 -4.38 23.08
CA GLY A 261 -2.75 -5.21 24.27
C GLY A 261 -1.92 -6.50 24.18
N PRO A 262 -1.50 -7.07 25.32
CA PRO A 262 -0.78 -8.34 25.36
C PRO A 262 -1.68 -9.53 24.99
N VAL A 263 -1.09 -10.71 24.75
CA VAL A 263 -1.82 -11.98 24.63
C VAL A 263 -2.89 -12.13 25.72
N GLY A 264 -4.12 -12.46 25.32
CA GLY A 264 -5.28 -12.61 26.18
C GLY A 264 -6.02 -11.30 26.49
N ALA A 265 -5.54 -10.14 26.02
CA ALA A 265 -6.32 -8.92 26.03
C ALA A 265 -7.58 -9.09 25.18
N ASP A 266 -8.70 -8.50 25.62
CA ASP A 266 -9.91 -8.41 24.79
C ASP A 266 -9.60 -7.56 23.55
N CYS A 267 -10.07 -8.02 22.39
CA CYS A 267 -9.93 -7.29 21.15
C CYS A 267 -11.20 -7.43 20.30
N THR A 268 -11.44 -6.43 19.48
CA THR A 268 -12.38 -6.46 18.36
C THR A 268 -11.65 -6.21 17.03
N ARG A 269 -10.36 -5.86 17.09
CA ARG A 269 -9.51 -5.37 16.00
C ARG A 269 -8.11 -5.96 16.07
N GLY A 270 -7.48 -6.16 14.93
CA GLY A 270 -6.07 -6.52 14.83
C GLY A 270 -5.17 -5.45 15.45
N GLU A 271 -5.44 -4.16 15.23
CA GLU A 271 -4.60 -3.06 15.73
C GLU A 271 -4.62 -2.97 17.26
N GLN A 272 -5.62 -3.55 17.91
CA GLN A 272 -5.69 -3.62 19.37
C GLN A 272 -4.70 -4.64 19.95
N CYS A 273 -3.99 -5.41 19.14
CA CYS A 273 -3.15 -6.51 19.58
C CYS A 273 -1.63 -6.27 19.42
N ALA A 274 -1.17 -5.05 19.09
CA ALA A 274 0.27 -4.75 18.94
C ALA A 274 0.97 -5.70 17.95
N SER A 275 1.81 -6.62 18.44
CA SER A 275 2.51 -7.65 17.63
C SER A 275 1.73 -8.96 17.49
N HIS A 276 0.51 -9.00 18.03
CA HIS A 276 -0.38 -10.15 18.10
C HIS A 276 -1.54 -9.97 17.12
N VAL A 277 -2.36 -11.01 16.97
CA VAL A 277 -3.55 -10.97 16.11
C VAL A 277 -4.80 -11.14 16.96
N CYS A 278 -5.89 -10.51 16.56
CA CYS A 278 -7.18 -10.66 17.23
C CYS A 278 -7.89 -11.91 16.72
N ASP A 279 -8.02 -12.92 17.56
CA ASP A 279 -8.74 -14.14 17.23
C ASP A 279 -10.24 -13.84 17.05
N PRO A 280 -10.82 -14.11 15.87
CA PRO A 280 -12.23 -13.82 15.63
C PRO A 280 -13.19 -14.64 16.47
N ASP A 281 -12.79 -15.84 16.91
CA ASP A 281 -13.66 -16.75 17.65
C ASP A 281 -13.68 -16.42 19.15
N THR A 282 -12.53 -16.03 19.70
CA THR A 282 -12.41 -15.74 21.13
C THR A 282 -12.46 -14.25 21.47
N LEU A 283 -12.31 -13.36 20.47
CA LEU A 283 -12.17 -11.91 20.65
C LEU A 283 -11.04 -11.57 21.63
N ARG A 284 -9.93 -12.31 21.50
CA ARG A 284 -8.73 -12.16 22.32
C ARG A 284 -7.50 -12.02 21.45
N CYS A 285 -6.54 -11.21 21.89
CA CYS A 285 -5.24 -11.16 21.25
C CYS A 285 -4.52 -12.50 21.46
N ILE A 286 -4.12 -13.15 20.36
CA ILE A 286 -3.39 -14.42 20.36
C ILE A 286 -2.06 -14.27 19.64
N GLU A 287 -1.14 -15.21 19.88
CA GLU A 287 0.07 -15.32 19.07
C GLU A 287 -0.31 -15.50 17.60
N PRO A 288 0.36 -14.82 16.65
CA PRO A 288 0.09 -15.00 15.23
C PRO A 288 0.21 -16.47 14.85
N GLU A 289 -0.74 -16.96 14.07
CA GLU A 289 -0.82 -18.37 13.70
C GLU A 289 -0.09 -18.64 12.38
N CYS A 290 0.00 -17.62 11.53
CA CYS A 290 0.68 -17.66 10.25
C CYS A 290 1.56 -16.42 10.04
N ASP A 291 2.61 -16.60 9.24
CA ASP A 291 3.56 -15.58 8.81
C ASP A 291 4.34 -16.11 7.59
N SER A 292 5.38 -15.42 7.14
CA SER A 292 6.24 -15.87 6.02
C SER A 292 6.91 -17.24 6.23
N SER A 293 6.98 -17.73 7.47
CA SER A 293 7.56 -19.01 7.87
C SER A 293 6.52 -20.06 8.33
N ARG A 294 5.29 -19.65 8.64
CA ARG A 294 4.22 -20.49 9.18
C ARG A 294 2.96 -20.41 8.31
N TYR A 295 2.53 -21.57 7.83
CA TYR A 295 1.37 -21.70 6.93
C TYR A 295 0.17 -22.32 7.66
N CYS A 296 -1.01 -21.82 7.31
CA CYS A 296 -2.29 -22.38 7.74
C CYS A 296 -2.56 -23.73 7.06
N GLN A 297 -2.88 -24.77 7.83
CA GLN A 297 -3.05 -26.13 7.28
C GLN A 297 -4.44 -26.31 6.63
N GLY A 298 -4.59 -25.84 5.39
CA GLY A 298 -5.86 -25.89 4.64
C GLY A 298 -6.76 -24.68 4.86
N ASP A 299 -6.27 -23.70 5.61
CA ASP A 299 -6.92 -22.43 5.93
C ASP A 299 -6.14 -21.28 5.26
N VAL A 300 -6.69 -20.06 5.26
CA VAL A 300 -6.10 -18.86 4.67
C VAL A 300 -5.45 -18.02 5.77
N CYS A 301 -4.25 -17.50 5.51
CA CYS A 301 -3.60 -16.56 6.42
C CYS A 301 -4.20 -15.17 6.23
N VAL A 302 -4.95 -14.68 7.21
CA VAL A 302 -5.60 -13.35 7.17
C VAL A 302 -4.78 -12.37 8.00
N ARG A 303 -4.25 -11.36 7.33
CA ARG A 303 -3.54 -10.23 7.94
C ARG A 303 -4.58 -9.18 8.31
N GLN A 304 -4.67 -8.83 9.59
CA GLN A 304 -5.68 -7.88 10.09
C GLN A 304 -5.26 -6.42 9.98
N VAL A 305 -4.00 -6.16 9.63
CA VAL A 305 -3.48 -4.80 9.43
C VAL A 305 -2.73 -4.78 8.10
N PRO A 306 -2.98 -3.80 7.22
CA PRO A 306 -2.20 -3.62 6.00
C PRO A 306 -0.69 -3.61 6.30
N GLY A 307 0.07 -4.43 5.57
CA GLY A 307 1.52 -4.54 5.75
C GLY A 307 1.98 -5.41 6.93
N ALA A 308 1.10 -6.04 7.70
CA ALA A 308 1.51 -6.97 8.75
C ALA A 308 2.18 -8.22 8.16
N ASP A 309 3.30 -8.66 8.74
CA ASP A 309 4.01 -9.89 8.34
C ASP A 309 3.36 -11.18 8.85
N ALA A 310 2.37 -11.04 9.75
CA ALA A 310 1.75 -12.15 10.45
C ALA A 310 0.23 -11.98 10.52
N GLY A 311 -0.47 -13.10 10.65
CA GLY A 311 -1.93 -13.18 10.61
C GLY A 311 -2.50 -14.30 11.47
N TYR A 312 -3.81 -14.46 11.42
CA TYR A 312 -4.51 -15.62 11.97
C TYR A 312 -4.94 -16.56 10.84
N CYS A 313 -5.17 -17.82 11.17
CA CYS A 313 -5.64 -18.81 10.21
C CYS A 313 -7.16 -18.79 10.14
N ALA A 314 -7.71 -18.19 9.10
CA ALA A 314 -9.14 -18.18 8.85
C ALA A 314 -9.54 -19.39 8.00
N ARG A 315 -10.65 -20.04 8.38
CA ARG A 315 -11.18 -21.15 7.59
C ARG A 315 -11.58 -20.66 6.20
N SER A 316 -11.07 -21.35 5.19
CA SER A 316 -11.46 -21.10 3.80
C SER A 316 -12.90 -21.56 3.55
N CYS A 317 -13.62 -20.85 2.69
CA CYS A 317 -14.96 -21.22 2.25
C CYS A 317 -15.12 -21.05 0.74
N ILE A 318 -16.15 -21.71 0.21
CA ILE A 318 -16.67 -21.48 -1.13
C ILE A 318 -18.09 -20.96 -0.94
N VAL A 319 -18.49 -19.89 -1.62
CA VAL A 319 -19.81 -19.24 -1.44
C VAL A 319 -20.96 -20.27 -1.48
N SER A 320 -20.89 -21.22 -2.41
CA SER A 320 -21.89 -22.29 -2.57
C SER A 320 -21.93 -23.33 -1.45
N GLN A 321 -20.82 -23.50 -0.71
CA GLN A 321 -20.74 -24.42 0.44
C GLN A 321 -21.03 -23.72 1.76
N GLY A 322 -20.83 -22.41 1.82
CA GLY A 322 -21.01 -21.59 3.01
C GLY A 322 -20.00 -21.86 4.11
N CYS A 323 -20.29 -21.33 5.30
CA CYS A 323 -19.54 -21.50 6.53
C CYS A 323 -20.35 -22.27 7.58
N ASP A 324 -19.75 -22.52 8.74
CA ASP A 324 -20.49 -23.10 9.86
C ASP A 324 -21.60 -22.14 10.35
N SER A 325 -22.53 -22.66 11.14
CA SER A 325 -23.64 -21.86 11.68
C SER A 325 -23.12 -20.66 12.48
N GLY A 326 -23.57 -19.46 12.14
CA GLY A 326 -23.16 -18.21 12.79
C GLY A 326 -21.96 -17.53 12.12
N GLN A 327 -21.55 -18.03 10.95
CA GLN A 327 -20.52 -17.43 10.11
C GLN A 327 -21.04 -17.15 8.70
N THR A 328 -20.48 -16.12 8.09
CA THR A 328 -20.70 -15.75 6.69
C THR A 328 -19.39 -15.91 5.92
N CYS A 329 -19.50 -16.53 4.74
CA CYS A 329 -18.38 -16.62 3.81
C CYS A 329 -18.19 -15.25 3.16
N VAL A 330 -17.09 -14.59 3.49
CA VAL A 330 -16.64 -13.36 2.82
C VAL A 330 -15.71 -13.79 1.70
N ALA A 331 -16.27 -13.87 0.50
CA ALA A 331 -15.56 -14.35 -0.66
C ALA A 331 -14.96 -13.22 -1.49
N ASP A 332 -13.83 -13.53 -2.10
CA ASP A 332 -13.30 -12.83 -3.24
C ASP A 332 -14.19 -13.03 -4.48
N LEU A 333 -13.75 -12.41 -5.57
CA LEU A 333 -14.44 -12.44 -6.85
C LEU A 333 -14.35 -13.80 -7.56
N GLN A 334 -13.58 -14.76 -7.06
CA GLN A 334 -13.51 -16.12 -7.59
C GLN A 334 -14.48 -17.08 -6.88
N GLY A 335 -15.20 -16.59 -5.87
CA GLY A 335 -16.14 -17.37 -5.07
C GLY A 335 -15.46 -18.20 -3.97
N TYR A 336 -14.18 -17.98 -3.73
CA TYR A 336 -13.44 -18.50 -2.57
C TYR A 336 -13.33 -17.40 -1.52
N GLY A 337 -13.31 -17.76 -0.25
CA GLY A 337 -13.35 -16.76 0.80
C GLY A 337 -12.84 -17.24 2.13
N ILE A 338 -13.11 -16.43 3.14
CA ILE A 338 -12.88 -16.74 4.54
C ILE A 338 -14.19 -16.71 5.31
N CYS A 339 -14.32 -17.59 6.29
CA CYS A 339 -15.44 -17.58 7.22
C CYS A 339 -15.20 -16.55 8.32
N LEU A 340 -16.06 -15.53 8.37
CA LEU A 340 -16.09 -14.55 9.45
C LEU A 340 -17.37 -14.70 10.28
N ASN A 341 -17.28 -14.35 11.56
CA ASN A 341 -18.44 -14.42 12.46
C ASN A 341 -19.51 -13.40 12.07
N ASP A 342 -20.78 -13.80 12.16
CA ASP A 342 -21.91 -12.91 11.90
C ASP A 342 -22.02 -11.81 12.97
N GLY A 343 -22.42 -10.62 12.56
CA GLY A 343 -22.78 -9.51 13.45
C GLY A 343 -24.29 -9.36 13.65
N GLN A 344 -24.71 -8.15 14.03
CA GLN A 344 -26.12 -7.83 14.34
C GLN A 344 -26.78 -6.90 13.32
N GLY A 345 -26.00 -6.28 12.42
CA GLY A 345 -26.54 -5.38 11.41
C GLY A 345 -27.42 -6.11 10.41
N GLY A 346 -28.70 -5.75 10.33
CA GLY A 346 -29.61 -6.25 9.29
C GLY A 346 -29.42 -5.52 7.97
N HIS A 347 -30.04 -6.02 6.89
CA HIS A 347 -30.03 -5.37 5.57
C HIS A 347 -30.32 -3.85 5.62
N LEU A 348 -29.45 -3.04 5.01
CA LEU A 348 -29.41 -1.57 5.03
C LEU A 348 -29.31 -0.95 6.44
N GLY A 349 -29.05 -1.75 7.46
CA GLY A 349 -28.72 -1.31 8.80
C GLY A 349 -27.23 -1.02 8.94
N ALA A 350 -26.86 -0.19 9.90
CA ALA A 350 -25.46 0.04 10.26
C ALA A 350 -24.79 -1.29 10.63
N CYS A 351 -23.55 -1.48 10.17
CA CYS A 351 -22.81 -2.66 10.62
C CYS A 351 -22.51 -2.52 12.12
N SER A 352 -22.68 -3.60 12.86
CA SER A 352 -22.30 -3.62 14.26
C SER A 352 -20.80 -3.87 14.37
N GLY A 353 -20.05 -2.95 14.97
CA GLY A 353 -18.61 -3.12 15.06
C GLY A 353 -17.93 -3.00 13.70
N VAL A 354 -18.28 -1.96 12.94
CA VAL A 354 -17.65 -1.57 11.66
C VAL A 354 -16.13 -1.61 11.67
N ASP A 355 -15.54 -1.35 12.83
CA ASP A 355 -14.12 -1.43 13.03
C ASP A 355 -13.59 -2.87 13.19
N SER A 356 -14.37 -3.96 13.09
CA SER A 356 -13.92 -5.29 13.52
C SER A 356 -13.40 -6.18 12.39
N ASP A 357 -12.11 -6.54 12.41
CA ASP A 357 -11.48 -7.49 11.48
C ASP A 357 -11.87 -8.96 11.73
N THR A 358 -12.87 -9.18 12.58
CA THR A 358 -13.23 -10.48 13.16
C THR A 358 -14.67 -10.89 12.86
N SER A 359 -15.47 -9.97 12.33
CA SER A 359 -16.87 -10.18 12.02
C SER A 359 -17.24 -9.42 10.76
N THR A 360 -18.25 -9.92 10.03
CA THR A 360 -18.87 -9.14 8.95
C THR A 360 -19.63 -7.91 9.47
N GLY A 361 -19.85 -7.80 10.79
CA GLY A 361 -20.70 -6.78 11.41
C GLY A 361 -22.18 -6.90 11.06
N CYS A 362 -22.55 -7.91 10.28
CA CYS A 362 -23.87 -8.07 9.68
C CYS A 362 -24.44 -9.45 9.96
N ILE A 363 -25.76 -9.58 9.99
CA ILE A 363 -26.42 -10.88 10.12
C ILE A 363 -26.03 -11.81 8.97
N GLN A 364 -26.23 -13.12 9.16
CA GLN A 364 -25.89 -14.14 8.17
C GLN A 364 -26.34 -13.77 6.74
N GLY A 365 -25.43 -13.94 5.77
CA GLY A 365 -25.68 -13.65 4.35
C GLY A 365 -25.71 -12.15 4.02
N HIS A 366 -25.07 -11.33 4.85
CA HIS A 366 -24.87 -9.91 4.60
C HIS A 366 -23.40 -9.54 4.82
N LEU A 367 -22.94 -8.54 4.07
CA LEU A 367 -21.59 -7.99 4.13
C LEU A 367 -21.67 -6.52 4.51
N CYS A 368 -20.75 -6.07 5.36
CA CYS A 368 -20.59 -4.66 5.65
C CYS A 368 -19.90 -3.99 4.47
N ILE A 369 -20.52 -2.94 3.93
CA ILE A 369 -19.97 -2.18 2.81
C ILE A 369 -19.70 -0.77 3.27
N GLU A 370 -18.49 -0.30 2.98
CA GLU A 370 -18.05 1.06 3.20
C GLU A 370 -18.10 1.82 1.90
N ARG A 371 -18.61 3.05 1.95
CA ARG A 371 -18.56 3.99 0.84
C ARG A 371 -17.91 5.30 1.30
N PRO A 372 -17.08 5.94 0.47
CA PRO A 372 -16.44 7.19 0.83
C PRO A 372 -17.47 8.24 1.30
N GLY A 373 -17.28 8.73 2.52
CA GLY A 373 -18.15 9.77 3.11
C GLY A 373 -19.47 9.26 3.71
N GLU A 374 -19.73 7.96 3.69
CA GLU A 374 -20.94 7.36 4.27
C GLU A 374 -20.62 6.41 5.43
N ALA A 375 -21.57 6.25 6.34
CA ALA A 375 -21.42 5.27 7.42
C ALA A 375 -21.58 3.86 6.86
N PRO A 376 -20.78 2.87 7.28
CA PRO A 376 -20.88 1.52 6.75
C PRO A 376 -22.24 0.88 7.03
N TRP A 377 -22.77 0.12 6.08
CA TRP A 377 -24.03 -0.60 6.25
C TRP A 377 -23.99 -2.01 5.67
N CYS A 378 -24.91 -2.84 6.15
CA CYS A 378 -25.02 -4.24 5.75
C CYS A 378 -25.81 -4.39 4.45
N MET A 379 -25.14 -4.86 3.40
CA MET A 379 -25.78 -5.26 2.15
C MET A 379 -25.94 -6.77 2.09
N ARG A 380 -27.00 -7.25 1.44
CA ARG A 380 -27.20 -8.69 1.27
C ARG A 380 -26.10 -9.23 0.35
N SER A 381 -25.49 -10.35 0.69
CA SER A 381 -24.53 -11.00 -0.22
C SER A 381 -25.28 -11.76 -1.33
N CYS A 382 -24.65 -11.84 -2.49
CA CYS A 382 -25.12 -12.60 -3.64
C CYS A 382 -23.94 -13.32 -4.29
N ASP A 383 -24.25 -14.38 -5.04
CA ASP A 383 -23.26 -15.06 -5.87
C ASP A 383 -23.35 -14.46 -7.27
N TYR A 384 -22.41 -13.57 -7.59
CA TYR A 384 -22.37 -12.85 -8.85
C TYR A 384 -22.32 -13.80 -10.05
N TRP A 385 -21.56 -14.89 -9.95
CA TRP A 385 -21.39 -15.86 -11.04
C TRP A 385 -22.49 -16.91 -11.11
N ALA A 386 -23.19 -17.18 -10.01
CA ALA A 386 -24.37 -18.03 -10.01
C ALA A 386 -25.67 -17.27 -10.34
N TYR A 387 -25.59 -15.97 -10.62
CA TYR A 387 -26.70 -15.12 -11.05
C TYR A 387 -27.90 -15.13 -10.08
N GLY A 388 -27.65 -14.96 -8.78
CA GLY A 388 -28.75 -14.96 -7.82
C GLY A 388 -28.42 -14.50 -6.40
N GLY A 389 -29.48 -14.26 -5.64
CA GLY A 389 -29.41 -13.93 -4.20
C GLY A 389 -30.10 -12.62 -3.84
N CYS A 390 -30.32 -11.73 -4.81
CA CYS A 390 -30.94 -10.43 -4.59
C CYS A 390 -32.47 -10.50 -4.65
N THR A 391 -33.14 -9.55 -4.01
CA THR A 391 -34.61 -9.52 -3.92
C THR A 391 -35.09 -8.07 -3.99
N ASN A 392 -36.39 -7.82 -4.05
CA ASN A 392 -36.96 -6.46 -3.95
C ASN A 392 -36.47 -5.46 -5.01
N GLY A 393 -36.09 -5.93 -6.19
CA GLY A 393 -35.58 -5.07 -7.27
C GLY A 393 -34.13 -4.62 -7.09
N GLU A 394 -33.39 -5.26 -6.17
CA GLU A 394 -31.95 -5.12 -6.07
C GLU A 394 -31.25 -5.92 -7.17
N HIS A 395 -30.02 -5.50 -7.47
CA HIS A 395 -29.17 -6.19 -8.43
C HIS A 395 -27.88 -6.66 -7.78
N CYS A 396 -27.47 -7.89 -8.09
CA CYS A 396 -26.15 -8.37 -7.72
C CYS A 396 -25.10 -7.61 -8.54
N VAL A 397 -24.19 -6.92 -7.85
CA VAL A 397 -23.08 -6.19 -8.45
C VAL A 397 -21.76 -6.91 -8.19
N ILE A 398 -20.72 -6.45 -8.87
CA ILE A 398 -19.34 -6.88 -8.67
C ILE A 398 -18.98 -6.69 -7.19
N GLY A 399 -18.34 -7.69 -6.59
CA GLY A 399 -18.12 -7.77 -5.14
C GLY A 399 -19.15 -8.64 -4.41
N GLY A 400 -20.13 -9.21 -5.11
CA GLY A 400 -21.02 -10.23 -4.53
C GLY A 400 -22.00 -9.64 -3.51
N VAL A 401 -22.51 -8.43 -3.78
CA VAL A 401 -23.52 -7.77 -2.93
C VAL A 401 -24.71 -7.26 -3.75
N CYS A 402 -25.88 -7.24 -3.11
CA CYS A 402 -27.10 -6.71 -3.67
C CYS A 402 -27.15 -5.20 -3.49
N SER A 403 -27.02 -4.48 -4.60
CA SER A 403 -27.17 -3.04 -4.63
C SER A 403 -28.63 -2.65 -4.89
N PRO A 404 -29.22 -1.75 -4.09
CA PRO A 404 -30.52 -1.16 -4.39
C PRO A 404 -30.41 0.00 -5.41
N GLU A 405 -29.20 0.44 -5.73
CA GLU A 405 -28.99 1.54 -6.65
C GLU A 405 -29.16 1.06 -8.09
N PRO A 406 -29.90 1.82 -8.92
CA PRO A 406 -29.92 1.56 -10.34
C PRO A 406 -28.52 1.87 -10.89
N GLY A 407 -27.85 0.84 -11.41
CA GLY A 407 -26.70 1.00 -12.29
C GLY A 407 -27.09 1.62 -13.63
N ASP A 408 -26.13 1.68 -14.54
CA ASP A 408 -26.35 2.19 -15.89
C ASP A 408 -27.31 1.26 -16.67
N PRO A 409 -28.34 1.80 -17.35
CA PRO A 409 -29.28 0.99 -18.12
C PRO A 409 -28.71 0.47 -19.45
N ALA A 410 -27.49 0.83 -19.83
CA ALA A 410 -26.86 0.38 -21.06
C ALA A 410 -26.77 -1.16 -21.12
N ASP A 411 -27.14 -1.73 -22.27
CA ASP A 411 -26.88 -3.12 -22.59
C ASP A 411 -25.38 -3.33 -22.82
N VAL A 412 -24.88 -4.56 -22.60
CA VAL A 412 -23.49 -4.91 -22.94
C VAL A 412 -23.19 -4.59 -24.40
N GLY A 413 -22.07 -3.92 -24.65
CA GLY A 413 -21.64 -3.43 -25.96
C GLY A 413 -22.24 -2.06 -26.35
N SER A 414 -23.03 -1.44 -25.46
CA SER A 414 -23.62 -0.12 -25.69
C SER A 414 -22.91 0.96 -24.87
N PRO A 415 -22.88 2.22 -25.36
CA PRO A 415 -22.34 3.33 -24.58
C PRO A 415 -23.09 3.52 -23.26
N CYS A 416 -22.36 3.74 -22.18
CA CYS A 416 -22.92 4.16 -20.90
C CYS A 416 -23.37 5.62 -20.94
N ASP A 417 -24.21 6.04 -20.00
CA ASP A 417 -24.54 7.46 -19.83
C ASP A 417 -23.26 8.27 -19.54
N PRO A 418 -23.02 9.39 -20.22
CA PRO A 418 -21.84 10.23 -19.96
C PRO A 418 -21.73 10.79 -18.53
N GLN A 419 -22.80 10.72 -17.73
CA GLN A 419 -22.80 11.10 -16.31
C GLN A 419 -22.50 9.92 -15.39
N THR A 420 -22.52 8.69 -15.90
CA THR A 420 -22.16 7.50 -15.14
C THR A 420 -20.65 7.46 -14.92
N GLU A 421 -20.25 7.20 -13.69
CA GLU A 421 -18.83 7.05 -13.33
C GLU A 421 -18.27 5.74 -13.88
N ALA A 422 -16.99 5.74 -14.26
CA ALA A 422 -16.30 4.52 -14.68
C ALA A 422 -16.31 3.48 -13.55
N GLY A 423 -16.58 2.23 -13.91
CA GLY A 423 -16.76 1.12 -12.97
C GLY A 423 -18.19 0.94 -12.47
N ALA A 424 -19.12 1.85 -12.77
CA ALA A 424 -20.52 1.66 -12.41
C ALA A 424 -21.09 0.40 -13.08
N PRO A 425 -21.93 -0.38 -12.37
CA PRO A 425 -22.52 -1.60 -12.91
C PRO A 425 -23.46 -1.28 -14.07
N CYS A 426 -23.45 -2.11 -15.10
CA CYS A 426 -24.26 -1.95 -16.31
C CYS A 426 -24.69 -3.31 -16.88
N GLY A 427 -25.53 -3.32 -17.92
CA GLY A 427 -26.06 -4.55 -18.51
C GLY A 427 -27.03 -5.25 -17.56
N PRO A 428 -28.16 -4.64 -17.17
CA PRO A 428 -29.12 -5.27 -16.29
C PRO A 428 -29.74 -6.49 -16.95
N LEU A 429 -29.54 -7.67 -16.35
CA LEU A 429 -30.17 -8.91 -16.76
C LEU A 429 -30.90 -9.50 -15.55
N ASN A 430 -32.23 -9.33 -15.49
CA ASN A 430 -33.04 -9.69 -14.32
C ASN A 430 -32.54 -9.03 -13.01
N GLU A 431 -32.09 -9.82 -12.02
CA GLU A 431 -31.65 -9.37 -10.69
C GLU A 431 -30.12 -9.21 -10.60
N PHE A 432 -29.44 -9.01 -11.73
CA PHE A 432 -27.98 -8.85 -11.78
C PHE A 432 -27.54 -7.86 -12.85
N TYR A 433 -26.35 -7.30 -12.68
CA TYR A 433 -25.62 -6.57 -13.70
C TYR A 433 -24.50 -7.46 -14.21
N ILE A 434 -24.36 -7.64 -15.53
CA ILE A 434 -23.31 -8.50 -16.11
C ILE A 434 -22.04 -7.75 -16.50
N GLY A 435 -22.06 -6.42 -16.43
CA GLY A 435 -20.96 -5.58 -16.90
C GLY A 435 -20.67 -4.40 -15.99
N ALA A 436 -19.63 -3.67 -16.38
CA ALA A 436 -19.29 -2.37 -15.82
C ALA A 436 -19.05 -1.36 -16.95
N CYS A 437 -19.29 -0.08 -16.67
CA CYS A 437 -18.94 1.00 -17.58
C CYS A 437 -17.42 1.19 -17.61
N VAL A 438 -16.80 0.84 -18.74
CA VAL A 438 -15.35 0.93 -18.94
C VAL A 438 -15.05 2.08 -19.89
N ALA A 439 -14.08 2.92 -19.53
CA ALA A 439 -13.61 3.98 -20.41
C ALA A 439 -12.87 3.40 -21.62
N ILE A 440 -13.43 3.62 -22.82
CA ILE A 440 -12.79 3.28 -24.10
C ILE A 440 -12.03 4.47 -24.70
N SER A 441 -12.34 5.69 -24.22
CA SER A 441 -11.60 6.92 -24.51
C SER A 441 -11.75 7.90 -23.35
N SER A 442 -11.14 9.09 -23.45
CA SER A 442 -11.22 10.13 -22.42
C SER A 442 -12.63 10.72 -22.21
N SER A 443 -13.57 10.45 -23.11
CA SER A 443 -14.95 10.97 -23.04
C SER A 443 -16.03 9.94 -23.32
N GLU A 444 -15.66 8.70 -23.63
CA GLU A 444 -16.61 7.64 -23.99
C GLU A 444 -16.39 6.42 -23.10
N GLN A 445 -17.49 5.89 -22.60
CA GLN A 445 -17.54 4.68 -21.81
C GLN A 445 -18.49 3.71 -22.47
N GLU A 446 -18.15 2.43 -22.44
CA GLU A 446 -18.96 1.33 -22.96
C GLU A 446 -19.29 0.37 -21.82
N CYS A 447 -20.50 -0.18 -21.85
CA CYS A 447 -20.88 -1.24 -20.94
C CYS A 447 -20.21 -2.54 -21.38
N THR A 448 -19.15 -2.94 -20.69
CA THR A 448 -18.39 -4.16 -21.02
C THR A 448 -18.76 -5.30 -20.09
N GLN A 449 -19.04 -6.48 -20.64
CA GLN A 449 -19.31 -7.67 -19.85
C GLN A 449 -18.05 -8.06 -19.06
N LEU A 450 -18.23 -8.45 -17.80
CA LEU A 450 -17.13 -8.95 -16.96
C LEU A 450 -17.01 -10.46 -17.03
N CYS A 451 -15.80 -10.94 -16.83
CA CYS A 451 -15.45 -12.35 -16.92
C CYS A 451 -14.35 -12.71 -15.93
N ARG A 452 -14.23 -14.01 -15.63
CA ARG A 452 -13.05 -14.57 -14.96
C ARG A 452 -11.97 -14.80 -16.01
N LEU A 453 -10.73 -14.41 -15.73
CA LEU A 453 -9.61 -14.55 -16.67
C LEU A 453 -9.38 -16.00 -17.11
N ASP A 454 -9.65 -16.96 -16.22
CA ASP A 454 -9.58 -18.41 -16.50
C ASP A 454 -10.95 -19.03 -16.88
N GLY A 455 -11.99 -18.21 -17.04
CA GLY A 455 -13.38 -18.63 -17.26
C GLY A 455 -13.83 -18.57 -18.72
N ASP A 456 -15.01 -19.14 -18.99
CA ASP A 456 -15.75 -19.07 -20.26
C ASP A 456 -16.96 -18.13 -20.16
N ASP A 457 -16.87 -17.10 -19.32
CA ASP A 457 -17.99 -16.21 -18.99
C ASP A 457 -18.44 -15.33 -20.16
N CYS A 458 -17.55 -15.06 -21.11
CA CYS A 458 -17.82 -14.15 -22.22
C CYS A 458 -18.83 -14.71 -23.22
N PHE A 459 -19.93 -13.98 -23.44
CA PHE A 459 -20.90 -14.33 -24.48
C PHE A 459 -20.29 -14.20 -25.89
N GLN A 460 -19.40 -13.23 -26.06
CA GLN A 460 -18.61 -12.99 -27.26
C GLN A 460 -17.21 -12.52 -26.86
N GLY A 461 -16.22 -12.83 -27.69
CA GLY A 461 -14.85 -12.37 -27.48
C GLY A 461 -14.02 -13.25 -26.56
N THR A 462 -12.94 -12.68 -26.05
CA THR A 462 -12.07 -13.30 -25.04
C THR A 462 -12.03 -12.45 -23.78
N CYS A 463 -11.80 -13.10 -22.63
CA CYS A 463 -11.61 -12.39 -21.38
C CYS A 463 -10.21 -11.76 -21.37
N GLU A 464 -10.15 -10.44 -21.32
CA GLU A 464 -8.90 -9.67 -21.23
C GLU A 464 -8.78 -8.98 -19.88
N ASP A 465 -7.57 -8.97 -19.31
CA ASP A 465 -7.26 -8.18 -18.12
C ASP A 465 -7.15 -6.70 -18.50
N ILE A 466 -8.27 -5.99 -18.38
CA ILE A 466 -8.37 -4.57 -18.72
C ILE A 466 -8.48 -3.66 -17.51
N LEU A 467 -8.80 -4.22 -16.34
CA LEU A 467 -9.01 -3.42 -15.13
C LEU A 467 -7.70 -3.22 -14.35
N GLY A 468 -6.63 -3.94 -14.70
CA GLY A 468 -5.34 -3.83 -14.02
C GLY A 468 -5.38 -4.36 -12.57
N TYR A 469 -6.48 -4.98 -12.16
CA TYR A 469 -6.63 -5.71 -10.91
C TYR A 469 -6.08 -7.13 -11.06
N GLY A 470 -4.85 -7.26 -11.60
CA GLY A 470 -4.24 -8.51 -12.07
C GLY A 470 -4.14 -9.64 -11.03
N ASP A 471 -4.47 -9.37 -9.76
CA ASP A 471 -4.47 -10.34 -8.67
C ASP A 471 -5.86 -10.96 -8.39
N GLU A 472 -6.96 -10.39 -8.91
CA GLU A 472 -8.32 -10.83 -8.56
C GLU A 472 -8.93 -11.82 -9.57
N GLY A 473 -8.23 -12.10 -10.68
CA GLY A 473 -8.71 -13.04 -11.70
C GLY A 473 -9.94 -12.53 -12.46
N LEU A 474 -10.22 -11.23 -12.43
CA LEU A 474 -11.27 -10.56 -13.20
C LEU A 474 -10.71 -9.94 -14.47
N GLY A 475 -11.49 -10.01 -15.54
CA GLY A 475 -11.26 -9.29 -16.78
C GLY A 475 -12.57 -8.77 -17.36
N ALA A 476 -12.51 -8.29 -18.59
CA ALA A 476 -13.69 -7.95 -19.36
C ALA A 476 -13.65 -8.60 -20.74
N CYS A 477 -14.84 -8.84 -21.28
CA CYS A 477 -15.02 -9.48 -22.57
C CYS A 477 -14.84 -8.46 -23.69
N MET A 478 -13.84 -8.71 -24.54
CA MET A 478 -13.41 -7.84 -25.64
C MET A 478 -13.52 -8.56 -26.99
#